data_AF-A0A6G7ZRQ1-F1
#
_entry.id   AF-A0A6G7ZRQ1-F1
#
_cell.length_a   1.000
_cell.length_b   1.000
_cell.length_c   1.000
_cell.angle_alpha   90.00
_cell.angle_beta   90.00
_cell.angle_gamma   90.00
#
_symmetry.space_group_name_H-M   'P 1'
#
loop_
_entity.id
_entity.type
_entity.pdbx_description
1 polymer ?
#
loop_
_entity_poly.entity_id
_entity_poly.type
_entity_poly.pdbx_seq_one_letter_code
_entity_poly.pdbx_strand_id
1 'polypeptide(L)'
;MKISIAPVWKEMTPDLVEELVDFWRDNKAIEDPAIAKRRAAQVVCIARDENGALCGVGTALIKVLPRLRQPMYYYRQFFAKALRGQHQELAFYQQCKQVLQGYNQGLKKPESLGLLVEVENSKIAAAYKRAYEPSFDATFIGYSPRGLQLRVSYFDDAQLLIPVPLRKQGPAARGTAQHDPAHVTPATRRGKGRS
;
A
#
# COMPACT_ATOMS: atom_id res chain seq x y z
N MET A 1 16.23 20.89 -0.90
CA MET A 1 15.93 20.72 -2.33
C MET A 1 14.44 20.89 -2.51
N LYS A 2 14.01 21.82 -3.36
CA LYS A 2 12.60 22.03 -3.64
C LYS A 2 12.14 21.03 -4.69
N ILE A 3 10.93 20.50 -4.55
CA ILE A 3 10.29 19.69 -5.59
C ILE A 3 9.12 20.44 -6.19
N SER A 4 8.87 20.20 -7.47
CA SER A 4 7.59 20.50 -8.12
C SER A 4 6.75 19.22 -8.17
N ILE A 5 5.45 19.33 -7.91
CA ILE A 5 4.53 18.20 -7.92
C ILE A 5 3.55 18.41 -9.07
N ALA A 6 3.49 17.46 -10.00
CA ALA A 6 2.60 17.52 -11.16
C ALA A 6 1.60 16.35 -11.12
N PRO A 7 0.28 16.62 -11.17
CA PRO A 7 -0.73 15.59 -11.33
C PRO A 7 -0.69 15.03 -12.75
N VAL A 8 -0.86 13.72 -12.87
CA VAL A 8 -0.82 13.00 -14.15
C VAL A 8 -1.83 11.84 -14.16
N TRP A 9 -2.74 11.81 -13.19
CA TRP A 9 -3.75 10.76 -13.04
C TRP A 9 -4.63 10.67 -14.29
N LYS A 10 -4.63 9.51 -14.95
CA LYS A 10 -5.34 9.24 -16.23
C LYS A 10 -4.85 10.06 -17.44
N GLU A 11 -3.71 10.72 -17.33
CA GLU A 11 -3.13 11.58 -18.38
C GLU A 11 -1.69 11.16 -18.72
N MET A 12 -1.45 9.85 -18.85
CA MET A 12 -0.13 9.30 -19.16
C MET A 12 0.22 9.47 -20.65
N THR A 13 1.36 10.09 -20.93
CA THR A 13 1.96 10.12 -22.27
C THR A 13 2.96 8.95 -22.44
N PRO A 14 3.21 8.47 -23.68
CA PRO A 14 4.23 7.44 -23.93
C PRO A 14 5.61 7.82 -23.37
N ASP A 15 6.03 9.07 -23.55
CA ASP A 15 7.33 9.56 -23.08
C ASP A 15 7.46 9.50 -21.55
N LEU A 16 6.40 9.90 -20.83
CA LEU A 16 6.39 9.82 -19.37
C LEU A 16 6.39 8.37 -18.88
N VAL A 17 5.75 7.45 -19.60
CA VAL A 17 5.76 6.03 -19.27
C VAL A 17 7.17 5.46 -19.36
N GLU A 18 7.92 5.76 -20.43
CA GLU A 18 9.30 5.30 -20.55
C GLU A 18 10.20 5.94 -19.48
N GLU A 19 10.04 7.24 -19.19
CA GLU A 19 10.77 7.91 -18.11
C GLU A 19 10.50 7.27 -16.74
N LEU A 20 9.25 6.89 -16.44
CA LEU A 20 8.88 6.19 -15.21
C LEU A 20 9.51 4.80 -15.10
N VAL A 21 9.55 4.06 -16.22
CA VAL A 21 10.18 2.74 -16.30
C VAL A 21 11.67 2.85 -15.99
N ASP A 22 12.36 3.80 -16.61
CA ASP A 22 13.78 4.08 -16.36
C ASP A 22 14.00 4.48 -14.90
N PHE A 23 13.20 5.40 -14.37
CA PHE A 23 13.27 5.85 -12.99
C PHE A 23 13.14 4.70 -11.98
N TRP A 24 12.18 3.80 -12.16
CA TRP A 24 12.02 2.65 -11.26
C TRP A 24 13.15 1.63 -11.39
N ARG A 25 13.64 1.38 -12.60
CA ARG A 25 14.79 0.48 -12.84
C ARG A 25 16.04 1.01 -12.16
N ASP A 26 16.38 2.28 -12.40
CA ASP A 26 17.60 2.90 -11.91
C ASP A 26 17.61 3.00 -10.38
N ASN A 27 16.43 3.14 -9.78
CA ASN A 27 16.26 3.12 -8.32
C ASN A 27 15.99 1.73 -7.72
N LYS A 28 16.05 0.66 -8.52
CA LYS A 28 15.79 -0.74 -8.12
C LYS A 28 14.43 -0.93 -7.41
N ALA A 29 13.42 -0.17 -7.85
CA ALA A 29 12.07 -0.24 -7.31
C ALA A 29 11.21 -1.26 -8.06
N ILE A 30 11.35 -1.32 -9.39
CA ILE A 30 10.68 -2.29 -10.26
C ILE A 30 11.67 -2.64 -11.37
N GLU A 31 12.13 -3.89 -11.41
CA GLU A 31 13.12 -4.34 -12.40
C GLU A 31 12.47 -4.81 -13.71
N ASP A 32 11.30 -5.44 -13.63
CA ASP A 32 10.56 -5.93 -14.80
C ASP A 32 9.88 -4.76 -15.55
N PRO A 33 10.27 -4.46 -16.80
CA PRO A 33 9.69 -3.38 -17.59
C PRO A 33 8.19 -3.55 -17.86
N ALA A 34 7.68 -4.78 -18.00
CA ALA A 34 6.26 -5.02 -18.23
C ALA A 34 5.43 -4.68 -16.98
N ILE A 35 5.97 -4.98 -15.79
CA ILE A 35 5.36 -4.59 -14.51
C ILE A 35 5.42 -3.07 -14.35
N ALA A 36 6.56 -2.45 -14.69
CA ALA A 36 6.74 -1.00 -14.62
C ALA A 36 5.75 -0.26 -15.54
N LYS A 37 5.59 -0.69 -16.80
CA LYS A 37 4.60 -0.12 -17.74
C LYS A 37 3.17 -0.25 -17.21
N ARG A 38 2.81 -1.41 -16.65
CA ARG A 38 1.50 -1.58 -15.98
C ARG A 38 1.32 -0.67 -14.76
N ARG A 39 2.40 -0.40 -14.03
CA ARG A 39 2.40 0.52 -12.88
C ARG A 39 2.29 1.98 -13.31
N ALA A 40 2.84 2.36 -14.46
CA ALA A 40 2.75 3.73 -14.98
C ALA A 40 1.29 4.18 -15.14
N ALA A 41 0.39 3.30 -15.58
CA ALA A 41 -1.05 3.55 -15.66
C ALA A 41 -1.74 3.82 -14.30
N GLN A 42 -1.03 3.63 -13.18
CA GLN A 42 -1.51 3.85 -11.81
C GLN A 42 -0.94 5.14 -11.21
N VAL A 43 -0.12 5.90 -11.93
CA VAL A 43 0.54 7.09 -11.38
C VAL A 43 -0.46 8.23 -11.25
N VAL A 44 -0.47 8.83 -10.05
CA VAL A 44 -1.35 9.93 -9.64
C VAL A 44 -0.63 11.26 -9.82
N CYS A 45 0.55 11.38 -9.19
CA CYS A 45 1.42 12.54 -9.31
C CYS A 45 2.87 12.08 -9.50
N ILE A 46 3.65 12.95 -10.10
CA ILE A 46 5.11 12.88 -10.15
C ILE A 46 5.72 14.06 -9.40
N ALA A 47 6.93 13.88 -8.87
CA ALA A 47 7.74 14.94 -8.32
C ALA A 47 8.97 15.13 -9.19
N ARG A 48 9.32 16.38 -9.50
CA ARG A 48 10.55 16.75 -10.19
C ARG A 48 11.40 17.67 -9.33
N ASP A 49 12.71 17.53 -9.41
CA ASP A 49 13.66 18.41 -8.73
C ASP A 49 13.87 19.74 -9.47
N GLU A 50 14.79 20.55 -8.98
CA GLU A 50 15.14 21.86 -9.52
C GLU A 50 15.73 21.79 -10.95
N ASN A 51 16.28 20.63 -11.34
CA ASN A 51 16.79 20.37 -12.69
C ASN A 51 15.72 19.75 -13.61
N GLY A 52 14.50 19.55 -13.10
CA GLY A 52 13.41 18.89 -13.82
C GLY A 52 13.50 17.36 -13.82
N ALA A 53 14.44 16.75 -13.10
CA ALA A 53 14.59 15.30 -13.09
C ALA A 53 13.50 14.63 -12.23
N LEU A 54 12.95 13.52 -12.72
CA LEU A 54 11.96 12.73 -11.99
C LEU A 54 12.58 12.16 -10.72
N CYS A 55 11.94 12.43 -9.59
CA CYS A 55 12.53 12.20 -8.28
C CYS A 55 11.54 11.61 -7.26
N GLY A 56 10.25 11.59 -7.59
CA GLY A 56 9.22 10.93 -6.80
C GLY A 56 7.98 10.58 -7.61
N VAL A 57 7.24 9.58 -7.15
CA VAL A 57 6.04 9.07 -7.82
C VAL A 57 5.03 8.55 -6.80
N GLY A 58 3.77 8.95 -6.97
CA GLY A 58 2.63 8.45 -6.22
C GLY A 58 1.78 7.58 -7.12
N THR A 59 1.42 6.39 -6.68
CA THR A 59 0.59 5.43 -7.43
C THR A 59 -0.63 5.03 -6.65
N ALA A 60 -1.75 4.79 -7.34
CA ALA A 60 -2.99 4.34 -6.75
C ALA A 60 -3.67 3.28 -7.64
N LEU A 61 -4.24 2.26 -7.00
CA LEU A 61 -5.09 1.27 -7.65
C LEU A 61 -6.26 0.90 -6.73
N ILE A 62 -7.43 0.59 -7.30
CA ILE A 62 -8.58 0.18 -6.51
C ILE A 62 -8.33 -1.18 -5.87
N LYS A 63 -8.47 -1.23 -4.53
CA LYS A 63 -8.37 -2.44 -3.73
C LYS A 63 -9.52 -2.50 -2.74
N VAL A 64 -10.04 -3.71 -2.54
CA VAL A 64 -11.04 -3.99 -1.51
C VAL A 64 -10.38 -4.87 -0.46
N LEU A 65 -10.32 -4.39 0.78
CA LEU A 65 -9.94 -5.25 1.90
C LEU A 65 -11.15 -6.06 2.36
N PRO A 66 -11.02 -7.38 2.58
CA PRO A 66 -12.14 -8.22 3.00
C PRO A 66 -12.90 -7.69 4.23
N ARG A 67 -12.21 -7.10 5.20
CA ARG A 67 -12.86 -6.52 6.40
C ARG A 67 -13.59 -5.22 6.13
N LEU A 68 -13.08 -4.38 5.23
CA LEU A 68 -13.74 -3.11 4.88
C LEU A 68 -14.92 -3.33 3.93
N ARG A 69 -14.78 -4.24 2.96
CA ARG A 69 -15.76 -4.44 1.87
C ARG A 69 -16.08 -3.17 1.08
N GLN A 70 -15.24 -2.15 1.21
CA GLN A 70 -15.33 -0.89 0.50
C GLN A 70 -14.13 -0.77 -0.44
N PRO A 71 -14.31 -0.26 -1.67
CA PRO A 71 -13.20 0.03 -2.56
C PRO A 71 -12.42 1.25 -2.04
N MET A 72 -11.10 1.11 -2.03
CA MET A 72 -10.15 2.13 -1.60
C MET A 72 -9.06 2.26 -2.66
N TYR A 73 -8.51 3.45 -2.85
CA TYR A 73 -7.26 3.62 -3.59
C TYR A 73 -6.10 3.12 -2.74
N TYR A 74 -5.59 1.93 -3.02
CA TYR A 74 -4.37 1.43 -2.41
C TYR A 74 -3.18 2.24 -2.93
N TYR A 75 -2.75 3.17 -2.09
CA TYR A 75 -1.79 4.20 -2.41
C TYR A 75 -0.38 3.79 -2.01
N ARG A 76 0.58 4.08 -2.88
CA ARG A 76 2.01 3.95 -2.60
C ARG A 76 2.73 5.17 -3.13
N GLN A 77 3.77 5.59 -2.43
CA GLN A 77 4.69 6.60 -2.92
C GLN A 77 6.13 6.12 -2.83
N PHE A 78 6.90 6.49 -3.83
CA PHE A 78 8.31 6.17 -3.93
C PHE A 78 9.09 7.44 -4.26
N PHE A 79 10.17 7.67 -3.52
CA PHE A 79 11.10 8.77 -3.75
C PHE A 79 12.51 8.23 -3.98
N ALA A 80 13.21 8.86 -4.92
CA ALA A 80 14.64 8.67 -5.11
C ALA A 80 15.39 8.87 -3.80
N LYS A 81 16.48 8.13 -3.60
CA LYS A 81 17.23 8.14 -2.33
C LYS A 81 17.67 9.55 -1.91
N ALA A 82 18.04 10.39 -2.87
CA ALA A 82 18.49 11.76 -2.65
C ALA A 82 17.45 12.68 -1.97
N LEU A 83 16.15 12.37 -2.10
CA LEU A 83 15.06 13.17 -1.53
C LEU A 83 14.53 12.68 -0.19
N ARG A 84 14.95 11.51 0.26
CA ARG A 84 14.41 10.92 1.48
C ARG A 84 14.85 11.74 2.70
N GLY A 85 13.91 12.02 3.60
CA GLY A 85 14.17 12.78 4.83
C GLY A 85 14.11 14.30 4.67
N GLN A 86 13.65 14.80 3.52
CA GLN A 86 13.47 16.24 3.29
C GLN A 86 12.04 16.75 3.59
N HIS A 87 11.21 15.94 4.27
CA HIS A 87 9.85 16.28 4.70
C HIS A 87 8.87 16.67 3.57
N GLN A 88 9.17 16.28 2.33
CA GLN A 88 8.32 16.54 1.15
C GLN A 88 7.22 15.48 0.98
N GLU A 89 7.33 14.36 1.70
CA GLU A 89 6.42 13.22 1.57
C GLU A 89 4.98 13.56 1.94
N LEU A 90 4.77 14.50 2.86
CA LEU A 90 3.44 14.88 3.33
C LEU A 90 2.72 15.75 2.30
N ALA A 91 3.37 16.81 1.82
CA ALA A 91 2.81 17.68 0.79
C ALA A 91 2.48 16.89 -0.48
N PHE A 92 3.35 15.96 -0.86
CA PHE A 92 3.13 15.06 -1.99
C PHE A 92 1.94 14.12 -1.79
N TYR A 93 1.82 13.53 -0.60
CA TYR A 93 0.68 12.70 -0.23
C TYR A 93 -0.64 13.48 -0.31
N GLN A 94 -0.68 14.69 0.26
CA GLN A 94 -1.86 15.55 0.28
C GLN A 94 -2.28 15.94 -1.15
N GLN A 95 -1.32 16.28 -2.02
CA GLN A 95 -1.60 16.56 -3.43
C GLN A 95 -2.19 15.33 -4.14
N CYS A 96 -1.63 14.14 -3.91
CA CYS A 96 -2.19 12.90 -4.47
C CYS A 96 -3.61 12.63 -3.96
N LYS A 97 -3.88 12.84 -2.66
CA LYS A 97 -5.22 12.70 -2.08
C LYS A 97 -6.21 13.64 -2.76
N GLN A 98 -5.84 14.91 -2.93
CA GLN A 98 -6.69 15.92 -3.57
C GLN A 98 -7.01 15.58 -5.02
N VAL A 99 -6.02 15.12 -5.80
CA VAL A 99 -6.21 14.69 -7.19
C VAL A 99 -7.19 13.53 -7.28
N LEU A 100 -7.00 12.50 -6.45
CA LEU A 100 -7.89 11.33 -6.44
C LEU A 100 -9.30 11.68 -5.93
N GLN A 101 -9.41 12.57 -4.95
CA GLN A 101 -10.70 13.06 -4.45
C GLN A 101 -11.46 13.81 -5.55
N GLY A 102 -10.82 14.77 -6.21
CA GLY A 102 -11.42 15.55 -7.28
C GLY A 102 -11.87 14.67 -8.44
N TYR A 103 -11.03 13.70 -8.85
CA TYR A 103 -11.41 12.70 -9.85
C TYR A 103 -12.64 11.89 -9.40
N ASN A 104 -12.63 11.35 -8.19
CA ASN A 104 -13.70 10.50 -7.66
C ASN A 104 -15.04 11.25 -7.49
N GLN A 105 -14.99 12.52 -7.09
CA GLN A 105 -16.15 13.41 -6.99
C GLN A 105 -16.72 13.79 -8.38
N GLY A 106 -15.87 13.85 -9.41
CA GLY A 106 -16.29 14.10 -10.79
C GLY A 106 -16.99 12.90 -11.46
N LEU A 107 -16.96 11.71 -10.85
CA LEU A 107 -17.63 10.53 -11.39
C LEU A 107 -19.14 10.56 -11.11
N LYS A 108 -19.93 10.07 -12.06
CA LYS A 108 -21.38 9.84 -11.86
C LYS A 108 -21.67 8.94 -10.64
N LYS A 109 -20.75 8.04 -10.33
CA LYS A 109 -20.77 7.17 -9.16
C LYS A 109 -19.36 7.12 -8.59
N PRO A 110 -19.15 7.51 -7.32
CA PRO A 110 -17.86 7.35 -6.65
C PRO A 110 -17.36 5.90 -6.73
N GLU A 111 -16.08 5.72 -7.05
CA GLU A 111 -15.46 4.39 -7.15
C GLU A 111 -14.63 4.02 -5.91
N SER A 112 -14.38 4.98 -5.02
CA SER A 112 -13.54 4.82 -3.83
C SER A 112 -14.02 5.71 -2.68
N LEU A 113 -13.82 5.25 -1.44
CA LEU A 113 -14.07 6.05 -0.23
C LEU A 113 -12.85 6.89 0.18
N GLY A 114 -11.68 6.65 -0.40
CA GLY A 114 -10.45 7.34 -0.03
C GLY A 114 -9.20 6.54 -0.34
N LEU A 115 -8.14 6.78 0.43
CA LEU A 115 -6.84 6.12 0.29
C LEU A 115 -6.68 5.02 1.35
N LEU A 116 -6.16 3.87 0.93
CA LEU A 116 -5.64 2.82 1.77
C LEU A 116 -4.10 2.87 1.71
N VAL A 117 -3.45 3.04 2.84
CA VAL A 117 -2.00 3.18 2.97
C VAL A 117 -1.45 2.03 3.81
N GLU A 118 -0.41 1.38 3.31
CA GLU A 118 0.41 0.43 4.06
C GLU A 118 1.73 1.12 4.42
N VAL A 119 1.99 1.30 5.72
CA VAL A 119 3.18 2.03 6.20
C VAL A 119 4.39 1.10 6.20
N GLU A 120 5.19 1.15 5.15
CA GLU A 120 6.37 0.26 5.00
C GLU A 120 7.62 0.76 5.75
N ASN A 121 7.73 2.07 5.99
CA ASN A 121 8.88 2.64 6.69
C ASN A 121 8.71 2.46 8.22
N SER A 122 9.58 1.68 8.83
CA SER A 122 9.53 1.38 10.27
C SER A 122 9.68 2.61 11.16
N LYS A 123 10.45 3.63 10.75
CA LYS A 123 10.58 4.90 11.48
C LYS A 123 9.26 5.66 11.49
N ILE A 124 8.59 5.71 10.34
CA ILE A 124 7.27 6.34 10.20
C ILE A 124 6.24 5.57 11.03
N ALA A 125 6.23 4.24 10.95
CA ALA A 125 5.32 3.41 11.74
C ALA A 125 5.53 3.60 13.26
N ALA A 126 6.78 3.77 13.71
CA ALA A 126 7.10 4.05 15.10
C ALA A 126 6.67 5.46 15.56
N ALA A 127 6.69 6.44 14.65
CA ALA A 127 6.23 7.80 14.92
C ALA A 127 4.69 7.89 14.99
N TYR A 128 3.98 7.17 14.12
CA TYR A 128 2.53 7.18 14.05
C TYR A 128 1.90 6.23 15.07
N LYS A 129 1.86 6.67 16.33
CA LYS A 129 1.30 5.89 17.46
C LYS A 129 -0.19 6.13 17.68
N ARG A 130 -0.74 7.21 17.14
CA ARG A 130 -2.16 7.55 17.31
C ARG A 130 -3.02 6.68 16.39
N ALA A 131 -4.19 6.29 16.89
CA ALA A 131 -5.22 5.61 16.10
C ALA A 131 -5.69 6.48 14.94
N TYR A 132 -5.79 7.79 15.14
CA TYR A 132 -5.96 8.79 14.10
C TYR A 132 -4.74 9.69 14.06
N GLU A 133 -4.10 9.84 12.91
CA GLU A 133 -2.97 10.73 12.72
C GLU A 133 -3.40 11.98 11.94
N PRO A 134 -3.51 13.16 12.61
CA PRO A 134 -4.01 14.37 11.98
C PRO A 134 -3.13 14.89 10.84
N SER A 135 -1.82 14.69 10.91
CA SER A 135 -0.87 15.30 9.95
C SER A 135 -1.15 14.92 8.50
N PHE A 136 -1.59 13.69 8.24
CA PHE A 136 -1.99 13.21 6.90
C PHE A 136 -3.42 12.63 6.88
N ASP A 137 -4.22 13.01 7.87
CA ASP A 137 -5.65 12.66 7.99
C ASP A 137 -5.93 11.16 7.77
N ALA A 138 -5.30 10.31 8.58
CA ALA A 138 -5.42 8.86 8.39
C ALA A 138 -5.68 8.09 9.69
N THR A 139 -6.66 7.20 9.61
CA THR A 139 -7.11 6.32 10.69
C THR A 139 -6.50 4.93 10.54
N PHE A 140 -5.90 4.41 11.60
CA PHE A 140 -5.41 3.04 11.72
C PHE A 140 -6.57 2.04 11.68
N ILE A 141 -6.45 1.01 10.86
CA ILE A 141 -7.50 -0.01 10.65
C ILE A 141 -7.01 -1.45 10.87
N GLY A 142 -5.78 -1.62 11.37
CA GLY A 142 -5.18 -2.92 11.64
C GLY A 142 -3.84 -3.14 10.94
N TYR A 143 -3.44 -4.39 10.82
CA TYR A 143 -2.18 -4.79 10.21
C TYR A 143 -2.42 -5.60 8.94
N SER A 144 -1.52 -5.45 7.98
CA SER A 144 -1.49 -6.34 6.83
C SER A 144 -0.92 -7.71 7.20
N PRO A 145 -1.04 -8.73 6.34
CA PRO A 145 -0.38 -10.03 6.55
C PRO A 145 1.15 -9.93 6.71
N ARG A 146 1.77 -8.82 6.27
CA ARG A 146 3.20 -8.53 6.45
C ARG A 146 3.52 -7.92 7.82
N GLY A 147 2.53 -7.73 8.69
CA GLY A 147 2.69 -7.05 9.98
C GLY A 147 2.84 -5.53 9.88
N LEU A 148 2.50 -4.92 8.73
CA LEU A 148 2.63 -3.48 8.52
C LEU A 148 1.33 -2.76 8.88
N GLN A 149 1.44 -1.55 9.45
CA GLN A 149 0.25 -0.75 9.77
C GLN A 149 -0.53 -0.43 8.49
N LEU A 150 -1.83 -0.70 8.52
CA LEU A 150 -2.79 -0.27 7.52
C LEU A 150 -3.54 0.94 8.04
N ARG A 151 -3.62 1.97 7.21
CA ARG A 151 -4.31 3.22 7.52
C ARG A 151 -5.24 3.61 6.37
N VAL A 152 -6.34 4.24 6.70
CA VAL A 152 -7.31 4.78 5.75
C VAL A 152 -7.39 6.28 5.93
N SER A 153 -7.23 7.01 4.83
CA SER A 153 -7.59 8.43 4.74
C SER A 153 -8.84 8.52 3.88
N TYR A 154 -9.97 8.81 4.49
CA TYR A 154 -11.22 9.01 3.76
C TYR A 154 -11.16 10.29 2.92
N PHE A 155 -11.93 10.33 1.85
CA PHE A 155 -12.25 11.58 1.17
C PHE A 155 -13.28 12.37 1.96
N ASP A 156 -13.32 13.68 1.71
CA ASP A 156 -14.35 14.54 2.28
C ASP A 156 -15.73 14.04 1.85
N ASP A 157 -16.64 13.99 2.82
CA ASP A 157 -18.02 13.52 2.66
C ASP A 157 -18.16 12.08 2.11
N ALA A 158 -17.13 11.24 2.26
CA ALA A 158 -17.18 9.85 1.80
C ALA A 158 -18.37 9.08 2.42
N GLN A 159 -19.23 8.55 1.56
CA GLN A 159 -20.35 7.71 1.95
C GLN A 159 -20.04 6.23 1.70
N LEU A 160 -20.63 5.35 2.52
CA LEU A 160 -20.50 3.92 2.31
C LEU A 160 -21.13 3.52 0.98
N LEU A 161 -20.38 2.78 0.17
CA LEU A 161 -20.89 2.15 -1.06
C LEU A 161 -21.51 0.78 -0.71
N ILE A 162 -22.19 0.19 -1.70
CA ILE A 162 -22.70 -1.18 -1.58
C ILE A 162 -21.53 -2.11 -1.23
N PRO A 163 -21.59 -2.84 -0.10
CA PRO A 163 -20.47 -3.66 0.35
C PRO A 163 -20.12 -4.76 -0.66
N VAL A 164 -18.87 -4.74 -1.14
CA VAL A 164 -18.38 -5.74 -2.09
C VAL A 164 -18.51 -7.15 -1.49
N PRO A 165 -19.12 -8.12 -2.20
CA PRO A 165 -19.26 -9.48 -1.70
C PRO A 165 -17.90 -10.13 -1.43
N LEU A 166 -17.81 -10.87 -0.32
CA LEU A 166 -16.63 -11.69 -0.07
C LEU A 166 -16.64 -12.87 -1.05
N ARG A 167 -15.51 -13.10 -1.72
CA ARG A 167 -15.31 -14.38 -2.41
C ARG A 167 -15.26 -15.46 -1.34
N LYS A 168 -16.24 -16.38 -1.34
CA LYS A 168 -16.16 -17.61 -0.56
C LYS A 168 -14.91 -18.34 -1.04
N GLN A 169 -13.89 -18.45 -0.19
CA GLN A 169 -12.83 -19.41 -0.44
C GLN A 169 -13.52 -20.78 -0.48
N GLY A 170 -13.40 -21.50 -1.61
CA GLY A 170 -13.80 -22.90 -1.67
C GLY A 170 -13.07 -23.68 -0.56
N PRO A 171 -13.59 -24.83 -0.12
CA PRO A 171 -12.97 -25.60 0.95
C PRO A 171 -11.49 -25.79 0.60
N ALA A 172 -10.61 -25.25 1.45
CA ALA A 172 -9.20 -25.55 1.40
C ALA A 172 -9.09 -27.08 1.37
N ALA A 173 -8.47 -27.64 0.34
CA ALA A 173 -8.17 -29.05 0.29
C ALA A 173 -7.44 -29.37 1.61
N ARG A 174 -8.13 -30.06 2.52
CA ARG A 174 -7.52 -30.62 3.71
C ARG A 174 -6.46 -31.55 3.19
N GLY A 175 -5.21 -31.12 3.20
CA GLY A 175 -4.08 -32.01 3.05
C GLY A 175 -4.27 -33.10 4.10
N THR A 176 -4.49 -34.32 3.63
CA THR A 176 -4.47 -35.53 4.43
C THR A 176 -3.06 -35.69 4.98
N ALA A 177 -2.76 -35.03 6.10
CA ALA A 177 -1.70 -35.45 6.98
C ALA A 177 -2.20 -36.75 7.63
N GLN A 178 -1.91 -37.85 6.95
CA GLN A 178 -2.09 -39.20 7.46
C GLN A 178 -1.23 -39.31 8.71
N HIS A 179 -1.90 -39.35 9.86
CA HIS A 179 -1.30 -39.58 11.16
C HIS A 179 -0.90 -41.06 11.18
N ASP A 180 0.39 -41.34 11.07
CA ASP A 180 0.95 -42.69 11.14
C ASP A 180 1.27 -43.00 12.62
N PRO A 181 0.51 -43.88 13.31
CA PRO A 181 0.70 -44.12 14.73
C PRO A 181 1.59 -45.36 14.91
N ALA A 182 2.89 -45.22 14.71
CA ALA A 182 3.83 -46.29 15.06
C ALA A 182 5.22 -45.71 15.34
N HIS A 183 5.44 -45.26 16.58
CA HIS A 183 6.67 -45.51 17.35
C HIS A 183 6.59 -44.78 18.69
N VAL A 184 5.85 -45.38 19.64
CA VAL A 184 6.03 -45.08 21.06
C VAL A 184 7.00 -46.12 21.60
N THR A 185 8.28 -45.72 21.73
CA THR A 185 9.26 -46.51 22.49
C THR A 185 9.15 -46.09 23.96
N PRO A 186 8.82 -47.00 24.90
CA PRO A 186 8.65 -46.62 26.30
C PRO A 186 10.02 -46.48 26.98
N ALA A 187 10.33 -45.28 27.46
CA ALA A 187 11.45 -45.07 28.37
C ALA A 187 11.10 -45.67 29.74
N THR A 188 11.95 -46.59 30.18
CA THR A 188 11.86 -47.37 31.41
C THR A 188 11.93 -46.50 32.65
N ARG A 189 10.96 -46.74 33.54
CA ARG A 189 10.86 -46.23 34.91
C ARG A 189 11.86 -46.99 35.78
N ARG A 190 12.93 -46.34 36.28
CA ARG A 190 13.69 -46.82 37.44
C ARG A 190 13.42 -45.94 38.65
N GLY A 191 13.13 -46.63 39.75
CA GLY A 191 12.44 -46.10 40.92
C GLY A 191 13.32 -45.33 41.92
N LYS A 192 12.59 -44.70 42.84
CA LYS A 192 13.05 -44.11 44.09
C LYS A 192 13.51 -45.17 45.09
N GLY A 193 14.46 -44.77 45.94
CA GLY A 193 14.78 -45.35 47.26
C GLY A 193 16.30 -45.47 47.43
N ARG A 194 16.94 -45.14 48.55
CA ARG A 194 16.53 -44.66 49.88
C ARG A 194 17.84 -44.31 50.60
N SER A 195 17.75 -43.47 51.64
CA SER A 195 18.76 -43.12 52.65
C SER A 195 19.82 -42.09 52.27
#